data_AF-A0A409Y7S0-F1
#
_entry.id   AF-A0A409Y7S0-F1
#
_cell.length_a   1.000
_cell.length_b   1.000
_cell.length_c   1.000
_cell.angle_alpha   90.00
_cell.angle_beta   90.00
_cell.angle_gamma   90.00
#
_symmetry.space_group_name_H-M   'P 1'
#
loop_
_entity.id
_entity.type
_entity.pdbx_description
1 polymer ?
#
loop_
_entity_poly.entity_id
_entity_poly.type
_entity_poly.pdbx_seq_one_letter_code
_entity_poly.pdbx_strand_id
1 'polypeptide(L)'
;MERYFSKAPKPDRSAKGKGREVHESNQTTASFSSVTEALLGQLSHPMNPITRSDISERTDLVYNCATGHQIWERRKSEATIIIDRDKQLAVQRPPSKGPPGVCMPLSGTKIYVNGYLEGSTDIELKRAVLSLGGQIVNSPTQSHKQRKKPYIVKPEWVFDSVAGAKRRPERPYTVLMDHSVAKFQENVSALLSTGSLADPALPSSLRSIRIASPDLSAFATFIPFGATATSFQVKDKKGRFRDILLGFDDANLYQSDAKGHPYFGPIVGRYANRIRNGTFTIPISKDASGPNKFFVPHNEGNNTLHGGLVGYDRRPWNVDSVTAHSVTFSLIDPSGTQGFPGTVKTTVVYTLQSNAKWKISIKANASAPTPIMLSGHHYWNLEAYQETQDLNDHFMEFQASRWVATDGALIPTGQLSSVDKTPMDFRRAKSIGRSIPSTASGQFCGTGCVGFDNCWAFDHPNSKSKKPAASFWSTNSGIKLDVFTDQIALQVYTCNGIFNPDLPIPRKRSQGGPTKFYDNHSCLVIEAESLIDAINNPELKVNQIYGPTRPYVWEATYAFSTL
;
A
#
# COMPACT_ATOMS: atom_id res chain seq x y z
N MET A 1 8.30 -52.55 -68.61
CA MET A 1 9.75 -52.64 -68.84
C MET A 1 10.41 -52.71 -67.47
N GLU A 2 10.52 -53.91 -66.88
CA GLU A 2 11.75 -54.74 -66.82
C GLU A 2 12.90 -53.99 -66.11
N ARG A 3 13.51 -54.45 -65.00
CA ARG A 3 14.07 -55.79 -64.66
C ARG A 3 14.21 -55.98 -63.14
N TYR A 4 13.80 -57.14 -62.59
CA TYR A 4 14.62 -58.22 -61.99
C TYR A 4 15.76 -57.81 -61.02
N PHE A 5 15.68 -58.18 -59.73
CA PHE A 5 16.29 -59.41 -59.16
C PHE A 5 15.96 -59.57 -57.66
N SER A 6 16.02 -60.80 -57.19
CA SER A 6 15.51 -61.33 -55.93
C SER A 6 16.61 -61.66 -54.91
N LYS A 7 16.20 -61.55 -53.63
CA LYS A 7 16.50 -62.41 -52.45
C LYS A 7 17.90 -62.47 -51.78
N ALA A 8 17.79 -62.25 -50.44
CA ALA A 8 18.42 -62.93 -49.29
C ALA A 8 19.79 -62.42 -48.78
N PRO A 9 20.22 -62.76 -47.52
CA PRO A 9 19.54 -62.68 -46.21
C PRO A 9 20.42 -62.00 -45.11
N LYS A 10 19.88 -61.85 -43.88
CA LYS A 10 20.55 -61.31 -42.66
C LYS A 10 21.83 -62.06 -42.26
N PRO A 11 22.77 -61.38 -41.55
CA PRO A 11 22.96 -61.72 -40.13
C PRO A 11 23.29 -60.53 -39.18
N ASP A 12 23.34 -60.88 -37.90
CA ASP A 12 23.45 -60.11 -36.66
C ASP A 12 24.90 -59.65 -36.31
N ARG A 13 24.96 -58.72 -35.35
CA ARG A 13 26.07 -58.34 -34.42
C ARG A 13 27.05 -57.21 -34.78
N SER A 14 26.87 -56.14 -33.99
CA SER A 14 27.87 -55.47 -33.15
C SER A 14 28.60 -54.19 -33.64
N ALA A 15 28.56 -53.22 -32.70
CA ALA A 15 29.58 -52.24 -32.32
C ALA A 15 29.66 -50.84 -32.99
N LYS A 16 29.36 -49.85 -32.11
CA LYS A 16 30.02 -48.54 -31.90
C LYS A 16 29.76 -47.37 -32.88
N GLY A 17 29.16 -46.32 -32.31
CA GLY A 17 29.83 -45.00 -32.26
C GLY A 17 28.99 -43.76 -32.59
N LYS A 18 29.01 -42.78 -31.66
CA LYS A 18 28.71 -41.34 -31.77
C LYS A 18 27.21 -40.98 -31.94
N GLY A 19 26.61 -40.00 -31.27
CA GLY A 19 27.03 -38.93 -30.36
C GLY A 19 25.93 -37.85 -30.45
N ARG A 20 25.46 -37.31 -29.31
CA ARG A 20 24.75 -36.02 -29.28
C ARG A 20 24.74 -35.44 -27.86
N GLU A 21 25.16 -34.19 -27.80
CA GLU A 21 25.41 -33.36 -26.63
C GLU A 21 24.14 -33.09 -25.80
N VAL A 22 24.32 -33.01 -24.48
CA VAL A 22 23.32 -32.54 -23.52
C VAL A 22 23.79 -31.16 -23.03
N HIS A 23 22.96 -30.14 -23.24
CA HIS A 23 23.14 -28.82 -22.65
C HIS A 23 22.82 -28.86 -21.16
N GLU A 24 23.81 -28.55 -20.32
CA GLU A 24 23.65 -28.25 -18.90
C GLU A 24 22.85 -26.96 -18.70
N SER A 25 21.83 -27.01 -17.84
CA SER A 25 21.23 -25.83 -17.23
C SER A 25 21.50 -25.87 -15.72
N ASN A 26 22.30 -24.92 -15.23
CA ASN A 26 22.58 -24.75 -13.81
C ASN A 26 21.33 -24.21 -13.09
N GLN A 27 20.52 -25.09 -12.52
CA GLN A 27 19.60 -24.76 -11.44
C GLN A 27 20.29 -25.03 -10.10
N THR A 28 20.53 -23.98 -9.32
CA THR A 28 21.01 -24.09 -7.94
C THR A 28 19.86 -24.61 -7.08
N THR A 29 19.81 -25.93 -6.87
CA THR A 29 18.91 -26.58 -5.92
C THR A 29 19.45 -26.35 -4.51
N ALA A 30 18.80 -25.48 -3.73
CA ALA A 30 19.03 -25.48 -2.28
C ALA A 30 18.64 -26.87 -1.75
N SER A 31 19.55 -27.54 -1.04
CA SER A 31 19.27 -28.88 -0.50
C SER A 31 18.13 -28.80 0.50
N PHE A 32 17.18 -29.74 0.43
CA PHE A 32 15.95 -29.76 1.23
C PHE A 32 16.16 -29.81 2.76
N SER A 33 17.38 -30.05 3.25
CA SER A 33 17.78 -29.81 4.65
C SER A 33 17.62 -28.35 5.07
N SER A 34 17.85 -27.42 4.13
CA SER A 34 17.79 -25.97 4.37
C SER A 34 16.40 -25.46 4.73
N VAL A 35 15.33 -26.12 4.27
CA VAL A 35 13.94 -25.71 4.56
C VAL A 35 13.56 -26.07 6.00
N THR A 36 13.94 -27.26 6.45
CA THR A 36 13.73 -27.70 7.83
C THR A 36 14.60 -26.88 8.79
N GLU A 37 15.85 -26.59 8.41
CA GLU A 37 16.73 -25.69 9.17
C GLU A 37 16.20 -24.25 9.19
N ALA A 38 15.60 -23.75 8.11
CA ALA A 38 15.00 -22.42 8.06
C ALA A 38 13.75 -22.30 8.95
N LEU A 39 12.88 -23.30 8.95
CA LEU A 39 11.70 -23.33 9.83
C LEU A 39 12.12 -23.38 11.31
N LEU A 40 13.09 -24.23 11.65
CA LEU A 40 13.63 -24.35 12.99
C LEU A 40 14.41 -23.09 13.41
N GLY A 41 15.13 -22.46 12.48
CA GLY A 41 15.80 -21.17 12.66
C GLY A 41 14.82 -20.03 12.93
N GLN A 42 13.67 -20.00 12.23
CA GLN A 42 12.62 -19.02 12.52
C GLN A 42 11.99 -19.24 13.88
N LEU A 43 11.67 -20.49 14.25
CA LEU A 43 11.05 -20.79 15.54
C LEU A 43 12.00 -20.55 16.73
N SER A 44 13.30 -20.73 16.54
CA SER A 44 14.32 -20.44 17.56
C SER A 44 14.74 -18.96 17.61
N HIS A 45 14.24 -18.11 16.72
CA HIS A 45 14.63 -16.71 16.64
C HIS A 45 14.18 -15.92 17.90
N PRO A 46 15.07 -15.15 18.58
CA PRO A 46 14.77 -14.52 19.87
C PRO A 46 13.64 -13.48 19.81
N MET A 47 13.34 -12.94 18.63
CA MET A 47 12.28 -11.96 18.39
C MET A 47 11.07 -12.57 17.68
N ASN A 48 10.98 -13.90 17.58
CA ASN A 48 9.82 -14.52 16.96
C ASN A 48 8.58 -14.21 17.83
N PRO A 49 7.56 -13.52 17.28
CA PRO A 49 6.38 -13.11 18.04
C PRO A 49 5.57 -14.30 18.57
N ILE A 50 5.81 -15.51 18.04
CA ILE A 50 5.20 -16.79 18.42
C ILE A 50 6.02 -17.53 19.50
N THR A 51 7.29 -17.19 19.77
CA THR A 51 8.01 -17.76 20.92
C THR A 51 8.23 -16.75 22.04
N ARG A 52 7.98 -15.45 21.79
CA ARG A 52 8.28 -14.37 22.76
C ARG A 52 7.12 -13.49 23.23
N SER A 53 5.91 -13.63 22.67
CA SER A 53 4.73 -12.87 23.18
C SER A 53 4.05 -13.55 24.38
N ASP A 54 3.43 -12.75 25.24
CA ASP A 54 2.66 -13.24 26.39
C ASP A 54 1.52 -14.15 25.91
N ILE A 55 1.34 -15.27 26.60
CA ILE A 55 0.36 -16.31 26.23
C ILE A 55 -1.08 -15.80 26.34
N SER A 56 -1.33 -14.72 27.10
CA SER A 56 -2.64 -14.05 27.13
C SER A 56 -2.99 -13.32 25.83
N GLU A 57 -2.00 -13.03 24.97
CA GLU A 57 -2.23 -12.41 23.66
C GLU A 57 -2.54 -13.45 22.56
N ARG A 58 -2.59 -14.75 22.88
CA ARG A 58 -2.69 -15.85 21.91
C ARG A 58 -3.85 -16.83 22.10
N THR A 59 -4.86 -16.47 22.87
CA THR A 59 -6.00 -17.35 23.16
C THR A 59 -6.79 -17.83 21.93
N ASP A 60 -6.51 -17.31 20.73
CA ASP A 60 -7.24 -17.64 19.50
C ASP A 60 -6.54 -18.64 18.55
N LEU A 61 -5.32 -19.12 18.84
CA LEU A 61 -4.57 -19.97 17.90
C LEU A 61 -4.31 -21.38 18.47
N VAL A 62 -5.19 -22.33 18.13
CA VAL A 62 -4.93 -23.78 18.27
C VAL A 62 -4.40 -24.31 16.93
N TYR A 63 -3.20 -24.88 16.91
CA TYR A 63 -2.63 -25.47 15.69
C TYR A 63 -2.83 -27.00 15.67
N ASN A 64 -3.41 -27.51 14.58
CA ASN A 64 -3.51 -28.93 14.27
C ASN A 64 -2.64 -29.21 13.03
N CYS A 65 -1.50 -29.86 13.22
CA CYS A 65 -0.67 -30.32 12.12
C CYS A 65 -1.13 -31.74 11.74
N ALA A 66 -1.97 -31.83 10.71
CA ALA A 66 -2.31 -33.07 10.04
C ALA A 66 -2.10 -32.92 8.53
N THR A 67 -1.22 -33.73 7.95
CA THR A 67 -1.14 -33.93 6.51
C THR A 67 -1.34 -35.40 6.21
N GLY A 68 -2.45 -35.74 5.53
CA GLY A 68 -2.56 -36.97 4.74
C GLY A 68 -2.90 -38.26 5.46
N HIS A 69 -4.09 -38.37 6.06
CA HIS A 69 -5.04 -39.51 6.00
C HIS A 69 -6.07 -39.34 7.12
N GLN A 70 -7.10 -38.54 6.88
CA GLN A 70 -8.37 -38.70 7.60
C GLN A 70 -9.36 -39.36 6.65
N ILE A 71 -9.75 -40.58 7.03
CA ILE A 71 -10.98 -41.20 6.57
C ILE A 71 -12.12 -40.34 7.13
N TRP A 72 -12.90 -39.73 6.23
CA TRP A 72 -14.30 -39.35 6.41
C TRP A 72 -14.73 -38.94 7.83
N GLU A 73 -14.59 -37.65 8.15
CA GLU A 73 -15.41 -37.04 9.19
C GLU A 73 -16.63 -36.39 8.55
N ARG A 74 -17.71 -37.18 8.38
CA ARG A 74 -19.05 -36.60 8.25
C ARG A 74 -19.39 -35.94 9.59
N ARG A 75 -19.15 -34.63 9.74
CA ARG A 75 -19.66 -33.86 10.89
C ARG A 75 -20.72 -32.88 10.42
N LYS A 76 -21.88 -32.90 11.09
CA LYS A 76 -23.15 -32.36 10.59
C LYS A 76 -23.52 -30.95 11.10
N SER A 77 -22.73 -30.28 11.94
CA SER A 77 -23.03 -28.88 12.32
C SER A 77 -21.88 -28.13 13.00
N GLU A 78 -21.88 -26.81 12.81
CA GLU A 78 -20.96 -25.78 13.33
C GLU A 78 -20.85 -25.79 14.86
N ALA A 79 -21.94 -26.12 15.56
CA ALA A 79 -21.98 -26.21 17.03
C ALA A 79 -21.02 -27.28 17.60
N THR A 80 -20.74 -28.34 16.85
CA THR A 80 -19.85 -29.42 17.32
C THR A 80 -18.37 -29.03 17.25
N ILE A 81 -18.03 -28.09 16.36
CA ILE A 81 -16.67 -27.56 16.21
C ILE A 81 -16.31 -26.65 17.39
N ILE A 82 -17.28 -25.83 17.82
CA ILE A 82 -17.11 -24.87 18.93
C ILE A 82 -16.90 -25.62 20.26
N ILE A 83 -17.67 -26.69 20.51
CA ILE A 83 -17.54 -27.50 21.74
C ILE A 83 -16.17 -28.20 21.84
N ASP A 84 -15.61 -28.64 20.71
CA ASP A 84 -14.30 -29.32 20.69
C ASP A 84 -13.14 -28.33 20.85
N ARG A 85 -13.27 -27.13 20.27
CA ARG A 85 -12.36 -25.99 20.49
C ARG A 85 -12.32 -25.61 21.97
N ASP A 86 -13.48 -25.45 22.61
CA ASP A 86 -13.57 -25.04 24.01
C ASP A 86 -12.98 -26.09 24.97
N LYS A 87 -13.12 -27.38 24.66
CA LYS A 87 -12.46 -28.47 25.40
C LYS A 87 -10.93 -28.44 25.25
N GLN A 88 -10.42 -28.14 24.06
CA GLN A 88 -8.97 -28.04 23.81
C GLN A 88 -8.36 -26.81 24.49
N LEU A 89 -9.12 -25.70 24.55
CA LEU A 89 -8.75 -24.49 25.29
C LEU A 89 -8.77 -24.70 26.81
N ALA A 90 -9.73 -25.47 27.34
CA ALA A 90 -9.85 -25.75 28.78
C ALA A 90 -8.68 -26.57 29.37
N VAL A 91 -7.93 -27.31 28.55
CA VAL A 91 -6.75 -28.10 28.98
C VAL A 91 -5.48 -27.22 29.12
N GLN A 92 -5.53 -25.95 28.68
CA GLN A 92 -4.40 -25.03 28.71
C GLN A 92 -4.40 -24.10 29.95
N ARG A 93 -4.04 -24.61 31.15
CA ARG A 93 -3.27 -23.94 32.26
C ARG A 93 -3.32 -24.75 33.59
N PRO A 94 -2.36 -24.60 34.55
CA PRO A 94 -1.04 -23.95 34.53
C PRO A 94 0.09 -24.87 35.12
N PRO A 95 1.20 -24.34 35.69
CA PRO A 95 2.54 -24.24 35.10
C PRO A 95 3.52 -25.35 35.56
N SER A 96 4.55 -25.66 34.77
CA SER A 96 5.73 -26.38 35.28
C SER A 96 7.02 -25.65 34.95
N LYS A 97 7.73 -25.23 36.02
CA LYS A 97 9.05 -24.60 35.99
C LYS A 97 10.07 -25.57 35.37
N GLY A 98 10.70 -25.17 34.26
CA GLY A 98 11.94 -25.79 33.77
C GLY A 98 13.14 -25.40 34.65
N PRO A 99 14.23 -26.17 34.62
CA PRO A 99 15.41 -25.92 35.45
C PRO A 99 16.08 -24.58 35.09
N PRO A 100 16.77 -23.91 36.04
CA PRO A 100 17.30 -22.58 35.83
C PRO A 100 18.52 -22.63 34.91
N GLY A 101 18.53 -21.81 33.85
CA GLY A 101 19.77 -21.43 33.16
C GLY A 101 19.87 -21.77 31.67
N VAL A 102 18.91 -22.48 31.05
CA VAL A 102 18.90 -22.69 29.60
C VAL A 102 17.51 -22.34 29.05
N CYS A 103 17.43 -21.27 28.24
CA CYS A 103 16.20 -20.85 27.58
C CYS A 103 15.89 -21.80 26.41
N MET A 104 15.15 -22.87 26.69
CA MET A 104 14.67 -23.81 25.68
C MET A 104 13.48 -23.18 24.92
N PRO A 105 13.54 -23.00 23.59
CA PRO A 105 12.58 -22.18 22.83
C PRO A 105 11.11 -22.62 22.91
N LEU A 106 10.86 -23.89 23.23
CA LEU A 106 9.52 -24.47 23.36
C LEU A 106 9.14 -24.81 24.80
N SER A 107 9.88 -24.32 25.80
CA SER A 107 9.60 -24.58 27.22
C SER A 107 8.20 -24.13 27.62
N GLY A 108 7.40 -25.04 28.18
CA GLY A 108 6.00 -24.77 28.56
C GLY A 108 4.98 -24.88 27.42
N THR A 109 5.42 -25.19 26.20
CA THR A 109 4.55 -25.31 25.03
C THR A 109 4.14 -26.77 24.82
N LYS A 110 2.83 -27.03 24.72
CA LYS A 110 2.24 -28.34 24.42
C LYS A 110 1.84 -28.42 22.95
N ILE A 111 2.34 -29.42 22.21
CA ILE A 111 2.19 -29.56 20.75
C ILE A 111 1.42 -30.85 20.42
N TYR A 112 0.36 -30.73 19.63
CA TYR A 112 -0.41 -31.86 19.11
C TYR A 112 0.15 -32.31 17.76
N VAL A 113 0.57 -33.57 17.67
CA VAL A 113 1.11 -34.16 16.43
C VAL A 113 0.17 -35.27 15.97
N ASN A 114 -0.59 -35.02 14.89
CA ASN A 114 -1.60 -35.96 14.35
C ASN A 114 -1.22 -36.45 12.94
N GLY A 115 0.06 -36.68 12.68
CA GLY A 115 0.53 -37.20 11.40
C GLY A 115 2.01 -36.96 11.15
N TYR A 116 2.41 -37.22 9.91
CA TYR A 116 3.79 -37.15 9.43
C TYR A 116 3.82 -36.20 8.22
N LEU A 117 4.90 -35.45 8.08
CA LEU A 117 5.18 -34.71 6.85
C LEU A 117 5.84 -35.65 5.84
N GLU A 118 5.60 -35.42 4.55
CA GLU A 118 6.31 -36.17 3.50
C GLU A 118 7.82 -35.93 3.64
N GLY A 119 8.60 -37.01 3.83
CA GLY A 119 10.05 -36.93 4.06
C GLY A 119 10.51 -36.76 5.51
N SER A 120 9.62 -36.85 6.51
CA SER A 120 9.99 -36.92 7.93
C SER A 120 9.17 -37.96 8.70
N THR A 121 9.72 -38.50 9.78
CA THR A 121 9.01 -39.41 10.68
C THR A 121 8.40 -38.67 11.89
N ASP A 122 7.29 -39.19 12.44
CA ASP A 122 6.71 -38.68 13.69
C ASP A 122 7.73 -38.75 14.82
N ILE A 123 8.63 -39.74 14.78
CA ILE A 123 9.73 -39.92 15.70
C ILE A 123 10.73 -38.76 15.61
N GLU A 124 11.08 -38.31 14.41
CA GLU A 124 11.98 -37.16 14.21
C GLU A 124 11.33 -35.84 14.67
N LEU A 125 10.06 -35.65 14.33
CA LEU A 125 9.30 -34.48 14.77
C LEU A 125 9.17 -34.45 16.30
N LYS A 126 8.87 -35.61 16.90
CA LYS A 126 8.79 -35.76 18.36
C LYS A 126 10.13 -35.49 19.03
N ARG A 127 11.23 -35.99 18.47
CA ARG A 127 12.59 -35.75 18.99
C ARG A 127 12.95 -34.27 18.93
N ALA A 128 12.65 -33.58 17.83
CA ALA A 128 12.93 -32.16 17.67
C ALA A 128 12.12 -31.28 18.64
N VAL A 129 10.84 -31.61 18.86
CA VAL A 129 10.00 -30.90 19.84
C VAL A 129 10.52 -31.08 21.26
N LEU A 130 10.89 -32.31 21.62
CA LEU A 130 11.44 -32.61 22.94
C LEU A 130 12.83 -31.97 23.14
N SER A 131 13.69 -31.97 22.12
CA SER A 131 15.04 -31.36 22.21
C SER A 131 15.01 -29.84 22.32
N LEU A 132 13.92 -29.19 21.91
CA LEU A 132 13.69 -27.75 22.07
C LEU A 132 12.86 -27.39 23.32
N GLY A 133 12.55 -28.38 24.18
CA GLY A 133 11.88 -28.18 25.47
C GLY A 133 10.35 -28.20 25.45
N GLY A 134 9.73 -28.58 24.32
CA GLY A 134 8.28 -28.70 24.20
C GLY A 134 7.74 -30.01 24.78
N GLN A 135 6.45 -30.04 25.09
CA GLN A 135 5.70 -31.23 25.50
C GLN A 135 4.78 -31.68 24.36
N ILE A 136 4.63 -32.98 24.17
CA ILE A 136 3.74 -33.52 23.13
C ILE A 136 2.45 -34.00 23.78
N VAL A 137 1.32 -33.60 23.20
CA VAL A 137 0.00 -34.05 23.65
C VAL A 137 -0.57 -34.97 22.58
N ASN A 138 -0.79 -36.22 22.96
CA ASN A 138 -1.44 -37.20 22.10
C ASN A 138 -2.95 -36.93 22.07
N SER A 139 -3.53 -36.81 20.88
CA SER A 139 -4.99 -36.84 20.73
C SER A 139 -5.51 -38.26 20.94
N PRO A 140 -6.59 -38.48 21.71
CA PRO A 140 -7.19 -39.80 21.90
C PRO A 140 -8.08 -40.13 20.69
N THR A 141 -7.49 -40.36 19.52
CA THR A 141 -8.18 -41.06 18.43
C THR A 141 -8.07 -42.57 18.70
N GLN A 142 -9.20 -43.15 19.13
CA GLN A 142 -9.35 -44.58 19.36
C GLN A 142 -9.09 -45.38 18.07
N SER A 143 -8.00 -46.15 18.05
CA SER A 143 -8.04 -47.62 18.13
C SER A 143 -6.79 -48.21 17.51
N HIS A 144 -6.02 -48.89 18.37
CA HIS A 144 -4.95 -49.76 17.95
C HIS A 144 -5.50 -50.93 17.13
N LYS A 145 -4.97 -51.14 15.92
CA LYS A 145 -4.65 -52.50 15.49
C LYS A 145 -3.14 -52.59 15.28
N GLN A 146 -2.46 -53.19 16.24
CA GLN A 146 -1.10 -53.69 16.07
C GLN A 146 -1.05 -54.58 14.83
N ARG A 147 -0.26 -54.19 13.82
CA ARG A 147 0.24 -55.14 12.83
C ARG A 147 1.66 -55.52 13.25
N LYS A 148 1.87 -56.82 13.50
CA LYS A 148 3.10 -57.37 14.10
C LYS A 148 4.33 -57.41 13.18
N LYS A 149 4.30 -56.82 11.97
CA LYS A 149 5.49 -56.67 11.12
C LYS A 149 5.41 -55.37 10.31
N PRO A 150 6.52 -54.61 10.15
CA PRO A 150 6.57 -53.43 9.29
C PRO A 150 6.29 -53.82 7.84
N TYR A 151 5.49 -53.00 7.15
CA TYR A 151 5.15 -53.17 5.74
C TYR A 151 5.66 -51.96 4.96
N ILE A 152 6.49 -52.21 3.94
CA ILE A 152 7.00 -51.18 3.03
C ILE A 152 6.04 -51.07 1.87
N VAL A 153 5.39 -49.90 1.70
CA VAL A 153 4.60 -49.59 0.51
C VAL A 153 5.55 -49.15 -0.58
N LYS A 154 5.57 -49.87 -1.71
CA LYS A 154 6.41 -49.51 -2.85
C LYS A 154 5.71 -48.49 -3.76
N PRO A 155 6.45 -47.52 -4.36
CA PRO A 155 5.88 -46.43 -5.15
C PRO A 155 5.00 -46.89 -6.33
N GLU A 156 5.33 -48.02 -6.95
CA GLU A 156 4.60 -48.60 -8.08
C GLU A 156 3.09 -48.79 -7.83
N TRP A 157 2.65 -49.04 -6.59
CA TRP A 157 1.24 -49.28 -6.26
C TRP A 157 0.38 -48.01 -6.19
N VAL A 158 1.01 -46.84 -6.07
CA VAL A 158 0.34 -45.54 -6.14
C VAL A 158 -0.03 -45.23 -7.59
N PHE A 159 0.87 -45.55 -8.53
CA PHE A 159 0.63 -45.38 -9.97
C PHE A 159 -0.43 -46.34 -10.50
N ASP A 160 -0.42 -47.61 -10.05
CA ASP A 160 -1.45 -48.59 -10.40
C ASP A 160 -2.85 -48.21 -9.86
N SER A 161 -2.91 -47.52 -8.71
CA SER A 161 -4.18 -47.05 -8.14
C SER A 161 -4.76 -45.81 -8.85
N VAL A 162 -3.89 -44.97 -9.43
CA VAL A 162 -4.30 -43.84 -10.29
C VAL A 162 -4.72 -44.35 -11.67
N ALA A 163 -3.98 -45.31 -12.25
CA ALA A 163 -4.32 -45.96 -13.52
C ALA A 163 -5.63 -46.76 -13.45
N GLY A 164 -5.91 -47.40 -12.31
CA GLY A 164 -7.16 -48.12 -12.06
C GLY A 164 -8.35 -47.25 -11.62
N ALA A 165 -8.25 -45.91 -11.72
CA ALA A 165 -9.27 -44.94 -11.32
C ALA A 165 -9.75 -45.03 -9.84
N LYS A 166 -8.99 -45.71 -8.98
CA LYS A 166 -9.27 -45.83 -7.54
C LYS A 166 -8.77 -44.60 -6.74
N ARG A 167 -7.92 -43.76 -7.36
CA ARG A 167 -7.47 -42.44 -6.90
C ARG A 167 -7.55 -41.42 -8.03
N ARG A 168 -7.90 -40.16 -7.72
CA ARG A 168 -7.80 -39.03 -8.66
C ARG A 168 -6.39 -38.42 -8.60
N PRO A 169 -5.82 -37.96 -9.73
CA PRO A 169 -4.59 -37.16 -9.69
C PRO A 169 -4.85 -35.88 -8.89
N GLU A 170 -3.95 -35.55 -7.98
CA GLU A 170 -4.05 -34.36 -7.15
C GLU A 170 -4.08 -33.12 -8.05
N ARG A 171 -5.11 -32.28 -7.87
CA ARG A 171 -5.16 -30.99 -8.56
C ARG A 171 -3.96 -30.17 -8.10
N PRO A 172 -3.25 -29.46 -8.99
CA PRO A 172 -2.20 -28.55 -8.56
C PRO A 172 -2.86 -27.43 -7.76
N TYR A 173 -2.57 -27.40 -6.46
CA TYR A 173 -2.81 -26.22 -5.64
C TYR A 173 -1.52 -25.40 -5.65
N THR A 174 -1.57 -24.20 -6.22
CA THR A 174 -0.48 -23.24 -6.12
C THR A 174 -0.48 -22.68 -4.71
N VAL A 175 0.45 -23.13 -3.87
CA VAL A 175 0.82 -22.39 -2.66
C VAL A 175 1.62 -21.17 -3.13
N LEU A 176 0.95 -20.01 -3.19
CA LEU A 176 1.65 -18.74 -3.31
C LEU A 176 2.32 -18.46 -1.96
N MET A 177 3.56 -18.94 -1.80
CA MET A 177 4.43 -18.34 -0.79
C MET A 177 4.65 -16.89 -1.20
N ASP A 178 4.13 -15.96 -0.41
CA ASP A 178 4.38 -14.55 -0.59
C ASP A 178 5.85 -14.26 -0.25
N HIS A 179 6.72 -14.49 -1.22
CA HIS A 179 8.13 -14.15 -1.15
C HIS A 179 8.35 -12.63 -1.09
N SER A 180 7.30 -11.79 -1.20
CA SER A 180 7.46 -10.34 -1.16
C SER A 180 7.99 -9.85 0.18
N VAL A 181 7.53 -10.40 1.31
CA VAL A 181 8.00 -9.96 2.64
C VAL A 181 9.44 -10.40 2.92
N ALA A 182 9.80 -11.64 2.57
CA ALA A 182 11.16 -12.16 2.74
C ALA A 182 12.16 -11.49 1.79
N LYS A 183 11.82 -11.36 0.49
CA LYS A 183 12.63 -10.55 -0.45
C LYS A 183 12.65 -9.09 -0.05
N PHE A 184 11.59 -8.53 0.53
CA PHE A 184 11.58 -7.14 0.96
C PHE A 184 12.47 -6.93 2.20
N GLN A 185 12.48 -7.85 3.16
CA GLN A 185 13.40 -7.80 4.30
C GLN A 185 14.87 -7.99 3.87
N GLU A 186 15.14 -8.88 2.92
CA GLU A 186 16.45 -8.96 2.24
C GLU A 186 16.76 -7.67 1.48
N ASN A 187 15.79 -7.09 0.77
CA ASN A 187 15.96 -5.86 0.01
C ASN A 187 16.11 -4.62 0.89
N VAL A 188 15.51 -4.57 2.09
CA VAL A 188 15.70 -3.51 3.09
C VAL A 188 17.07 -3.65 3.74
N SER A 189 17.49 -4.87 4.06
CA SER A 189 18.85 -5.14 4.53
C SER A 189 19.88 -4.78 3.44
N ALA A 190 19.58 -5.09 2.18
CA ALA A 190 20.36 -4.67 1.02
C ALA A 190 20.34 -3.14 0.86
N LEU A 191 19.17 -2.49 0.94
CA LEU A 191 19.00 -1.03 0.84
C LEU A 191 19.80 -0.28 1.91
N LEU A 192 19.85 -0.82 3.14
CA LEU A 192 20.65 -0.30 4.25
C LEU A 192 22.16 -0.56 4.06
N SER A 193 22.55 -1.51 3.21
CA SER A 193 23.95 -1.87 2.95
C SER A 193 24.54 -1.32 1.64
N THR A 194 23.71 -1.05 0.61
CA THR A 194 24.18 -0.68 -0.74
C THR A 194 23.60 0.61 -1.29
N GLY A 195 22.57 1.20 -0.67
CA GLY A 195 21.93 2.41 -1.20
C GLY A 195 21.38 2.20 -2.61
N SER A 196 20.15 1.68 -2.70
CA SER A 196 19.33 1.54 -3.92
C SER A 196 19.48 0.26 -4.75
N LEU A 197 18.36 -0.45 -4.93
CA LEU A 197 18.10 -1.33 -6.08
C LEU A 197 17.69 -0.47 -7.30
N ALA A 198 18.47 0.57 -7.62
CA ALA A 198 18.15 1.45 -8.74
C ALA A 198 18.40 0.72 -10.05
N ASP A 199 17.46 0.81 -10.99
CA ASP A 199 17.78 0.63 -12.40
C ASP A 199 18.80 1.71 -12.78
N PRO A 200 20.05 1.34 -13.12
CA PRO A 200 21.09 2.31 -13.46
C PRO A 200 20.74 3.11 -14.73
N ALA A 201 19.80 2.64 -15.55
CA ALA A 201 19.34 3.35 -16.74
C ALA A 201 18.46 4.57 -16.44
N LEU A 202 17.85 4.66 -15.24
CA LEU A 202 16.99 5.79 -14.88
C LEU A 202 17.81 6.99 -14.34
N PRO A 203 17.42 8.24 -14.71
CA PRO A 203 17.93 9.45 -14.07
C PRO A 203 17.77 9.39 -12.56
N SER A 204 18.69 10.03 -11.82
CA SER A 204 18.64 10.03 -10.34
C SER A 204 17.32 10.53 -9.77
N SER A 205 16.67 11.48 -10.44
CA SER A 205 15.36 12.03 -10.07
C SER A 205 14.20 11.04 -10.19
N LEU A 206 14.37 9.92 -10.91
CA LEU A 206 13.35 8.89 -11.09
C LEU A 206 13.66 7.58 -10.37
N ARG A 207 14.80 7.51 -9.67
CA ARG A 207 15.18 6.31 -8.91
C ARG A 207 14.28 6.16 -7.70
N SER A 208 13.68 4.99 -7.56
CA SER A 208 12.78 4.67 -6.45
C SER A 208 13.52 4.59 -5.12
N ILE A 209 12.98 5.26 -4.11
CA ILE A 209 13.41 5.20 -2.72
C ILE A 209 12.32 4.49 -1.93
N ARG A 210 12.66 3.34 -1.34
CA ARG A 210 11.71 2.55 -0.54
C ARG A 210 12.00 2.72 0.95
N ILE A 211 10.96 2.92 1.74
CA ILE A 211 11.04 2.95 3.20
C ILE A 211 9.93 2.09 3.81
N ALA A 212 10.13 1.65 5.04
CA ALA A 212 9.22 0.81 5.81
C ALA A 212 8.98 1.42 7.19
N SER A 213 7.80 1.20 7.78
CA SER A 213 7.62 1.50 9.19
C SER A 213 8.50 0.59 10.07
N PRO A 214 8.93 1.02 11.27
CA PRO A 214 9.80 0.21 12.14
C PRO A 214 9.24 -1.18 12.50
N ASP A 215 7.92 -1.32 12.54
CA ASP A 215 7.20 -2.57 12.83
C ASP A 215 6.71 -3.31 11.57
N LEU A 216 7.09 -2.85 10.37
CA LEU A 216 6.68 -3.39 9.08
C LEU A 216 5.15 -3.44 8.87
N SER A 217 4.42 -2.54 9.53
CA SER A 217 2.97 -2.34 9.33
C SER A 217 2.63 -1.57 8.05
N ALA A 218 3.58 -0.80 7.49
CA ALA A 218 3.41 -0.10 6.21
C ALA A 218 4.71 -0.01 5.41
N PHE A 219 4.57 0.09 4.09
CA PHE A 219 5.68 0.31 3.14
C PHE A 219 5.34 1.44 2.18
N ALA A 220 6.33 2.25 1.82
CA ALA A 220 6.14 3.34 0.88
C ALA A 220 7.29 3.41 -0.13
N THR A 221 6.97 3.83 -1.35
CA THR A 221 7.95 4.13 -2.40
C THR A 221 7.82 5.57 -2.84
N PHE A 222 8.95 6.25 -3.00
CA PHE A 222 9.04 7.63 -3.44
C PHE A 222 9.98 7.75 -4.63
N ILE A 223 9.85 8.83 -5.41
CA ILE A 223 10.86 9.28 -6.37
C ILE A 223 11.20 10.76 -6.10
N PRO A 224 12.45 11.20 -6.36
CA PRO A 224 12.81 12.61 -6.13
C PRO A 224 12.09 13.61 -7.05
N PHE A 225 11.67 13.20 -8.26
CA PHE A 225 10.86 14.05 -9.13
C PHE A 225 9.51 14.35 -8.46
N GLY A 226 9.21 15.63 -8.25
CA GLY A 226 8.03 16.08 -7.51
C GLY A 226 8.02 15.73 -6.01
N ALA A 227 9.11 15.16 -5.47
CA ALA A 227 9.11 14.45 -4.18
C ALA A 227 7.92 13.47 -4.08
N THR A 228 7.67 12.73 -5.17
CA THR A 228 6.42 12.00 -5.40
C THR A 228 6.34 10.70 -4.62
N ALA A 229 5.21 10.45 -3.97
CA ALA A 229 4.85 9.14 -3.43
C ALA A 229 4.20 8.27 -4.52
N THR A 230 4.88 7.20 -4.94
CA THR A 230 4.44 6.34 -6.05
C THR A 230 3.69 5.09 -5.61
N SER A 231 3.87 4.69 -4.34
CA SER A 231 3.24 3.52 -3.74
C SER A 231 3.13 3.69 -2.23
N PHE A 232 2.01 3.28 -1.66
CA PHE A 232 1.83 3.18 -0.22
C PHE A 232 1.02 1.93 0.10
N GLN A 233 1.63 1.02 0.87
CA GLN A 233 1.09 -0.30 1.14
C GLN A 233 0.73 -0.47 2.60
N VAL A 234 -0.52 -0.85 2.86
CA VAL A 234 -1.06 -1.17 4.19
C VAL A 234 -1.90 -2.44 4.15
N LYS A 235 -2.13 -3.04 5.32
CA LYS A 235 -2.92 -4.27 5.44
C LYS A 235 -4.42 -3.99 5.38
N ASP A 236 -5.13 -4.83 4.65
CA ASP A 236 -6.60 -4.91 4.69
C ASP A 236 -7.09 -5.70 5.91
N LYS A 237 -8.42 -5.81 6.09
CA LYS A 237 -9.04 -6.60 7.17
C LYS A 237 -8.74 -8.11 7.13
N LYS A 238 -8.14 -8.60 6.04
CA LYS A 238 -7.67 -9.99 5.87
C LYS A 238 -6.16 -10.10 6.11
N GLY A 239 -5.50 -9.03 6.54
CA GLY A 239 -4.05 -8.98 6.80
C GLY A 239 -3.17 -8.88 5.55
N ARG A 240 -3.74 -8.66 4.36
CA ARG A 240 -3.00 -8.61 3.09
C ARG A 240 -2.59 -7.17 2.76
N PHE A 241 -1.35 -6.97 2.32
CA PHE A 241 -0.90 -5.66 1.85
C PHE A 241 -1.57 -5.26 0.54
N ARG A 242 -1.94 -3.99 0.45
CA ARG A 242 -2.52 -3.36 -0.75
C ARG A 242 -1.86 -2.04 -1.01
N ASP A 243 -1.47 -1.81 -2.26
CA ASP A 243 -1.03 -0.50 -2.73
C ASP A 243 -2.25 0.38 -2.99
N ILE A 244 -2.52 1.29 -2.06
CA ILE A 244 -3.73 2.13 -2.06
C ILE A 244 -3.52 3.47 -2.75
N LEU A 245 -2.32 3.77 -3.26
CA LEU A 245 -2.06 4.95 -4.07
C LEU A 245 -2.20 4.62 -5.55
N LEU A 246 -2.83 5.50 -6.33
CA LEU A 246 -2.73 5.46 -7.79
C LEU A 246 -1.35 5.96 -8.23
N GLY A 247 -0.99 5.65 -9.46
CA GLY A 247 0.26 6.09 -10.06
C GLY A 247 0.62 5.29 -11.30
N PHE A 248 1.89 5.37 -11.68
CA PHE A 248 2.49 4.63 -12.78
C PHE A 248 3.50 3.60 -12.28
N ASP A 249 3.56 2.44 -12.94
CA ASP A 249 4.68 1.50 -12.80
C ASP A 249 5.92 1.97 -13.60
N ASP A 250 5.72 2.67 -14.71
CA ASP A 250 6.80 3.28 -15.49
C ASP A 250 7.14 4.65 -14.92
N ALA A 251 8.34 4.77 -14.35
CA ALA A 251 8.82 6.00 -13.74
C ALA A 251 8.91 7.17 -14.74
N ASN A 252 9.12 6.90 -16.04
CA ASN A 252 9.22 7.95 -17.06
C ASN A 252 7.90 8.70 -17.26
N LEU A 253 6.76 8.06 -16.95
CA LEU A 253 5.46 8.71 -17.08
C LEU A 253 5.25 9.84 -16.07
N TYR A 254 5.95 9.85 -14.93
CA TYR A 254 5.86 10.94 -13.95
C TYR A 254 6.47 12.26 -14.44
N GLN A 255 7.43 12.21 -15.37
CA GLN A 255 8.05 13.40 -15.96
C GLN A 255 7.48 13.75 -17.36
N SER A 256 6.46 13.03 -17.82
CA SER A 256 5.93 13.15 -19.17
C SER A 256 4.46 13.54 -19.18
N ASP A 257 4.07 14.34 -20.16
CA ASP A 257 2.67 14.70 -20.40
C ASP A 257 1.94 13.69 -21.30
N ALA A 258 2.58 12.55 -21.61
CA ALA A 258 2.04 11.50 -22.47
C ALA A 258 0.73 10.87 -21.94
N LYS A 259 0.37 11.15 -20.68
CA LYS A 259 -0.88 10.74 -20.03
C LYS A 259 -1.63 11.91 -19.38
N GLY A 260 -1.43 13.13 -19.90
CA GLY A 260 -2.16 14.33 -19.47
C GLY A 260 -1.73 14.91 -18.12
N HIS A 261 -0.65 14.38 -17.51
CA HIS A 261 -0.10 14.83 -16.23
C HIS A 261 -1.12 14.95 -15.09
N PRO A 262 -1.62 13.81 -14.56
CA PRO A 262 -2.70 13.79 -13.58
C PRO A 262 -2.25 14.14 -12.15
N TYR A 263 -1.03 14.65 -11.94
CA TYR A 263 -0.48 14.94 -10.60
C TYR A 263 -0.55 13.74 -9.62
N PHE A 264 -0.10 12.55 -10.03
CA PHE A 264 -0.12 11.38 -9.15
C PHE A 264 0.95 11.43 -8.05
N GLY A 265 0.55 11.85 -6.84
CA GLY A 265 1.35 11.78 -5.62
C GLY A 265 2.48 12.80 -5.38
N PRO A 266 2.70 13.87 -6.18
CA PRO A 266 3.74 14.85 -5.90
C PRO A 266 3.36 15.78 -4.74
N ILE A 267 4.33 16.55 -4.28
CA ILE A 267 4.06 17.83 -3.63
C ILE A 267 3.76 18.87 -4.70
N VAL A 268 2.57 19.49 -4.63
CA VAL A 268 2.16 20.59 -5.51
C VAL A 268 2.54 21.94 -4.91
N GLY A 269 2.95 22.89 -5.76
CA GLY A 269 3.48 24.18 -5.32
C GLY A 269 4.09 25.01 -6.47
N ARG A 270 4.48 26.27 -6.25
CA ARG A 270 4.57 27.00 -4.97
C ARG A 270 3.20 27.32 -4.34
N TYR A 271 2.14 27.29 -5.14
CA TYR A 271 0.77 27.50 -4.71
C TYR A 271 -0.13 26.38 -5.24
N ALA A 272 -0.61 25.52 -4.35
CA ALA A 272 -1.57 24.46 -4.63
C ALA A 272 -2.92 25.04 -5.08
N ASN A 273 -3.73 24.24 -5.77
CA ASN A 273 -5.00 24.68 -6.32
C ASN A 273 -4.88 25.90 -7.26
N ARG A 274 -5.98 26.64 -7.43
CA ARG A 274 -6.13 27.68 -8.45
C ARG A 274 -5.75 29.08 -7.93
N ILE A 275 -5.20 29.89 -8.83
CA ILE A 275 -5.04 31.34 -8.71
C ILE A 275 -5.87 32.00 -9.81
N ARG A 276 -6.84 32.84 -9.42
CA ARG A 276 -7.72 33.56 -10.36
C ARG A 276 -6.90 34.37 -11.36
N ASN A 277 -7.20 34.19 -12.65
CA ASN A 277 -6.60 34.93 -13.76
C ASN A 277 -5.06 34.84 -13.83
N GLY A 278 -4.43 33.90 -13.11
CA GLY A 278 -2.98 33.83 -12.95
C GLY A 278 -2.36 35.10 -12.40
N THR A 279 -3.06 35.80 -11.50
CA THR A 279 -2.57 37.05 -10.92
C THR A 279 -2.84 37.13 -9.42
N PHE A 280 -1.97 37.85 -8.72
CA PHE A 280 -2.15 38.20 -7.30
C PHE A 280 -1.39 39.50 -6.99
N THR A 281 -1.57 40.05 -5.81
CA THR A 281 -0.89 41.27 -5.34
C THR A 281 -0.24 41.06 -3.98
N ILE A 282 0.79 41.86 -3.70
CA ILE A 282 1.40 41.95 -2.36
C ILE A 282 1.46 43.44 -1.96
N PRO A 283 0.65 43.90 -0.99
CA PRO A 283 -0.24 43.14 -0.12
C PRO A 283 -1.48 42.55 -0.84
N ILE A 284 -2.10 41.52 -0.23
CA ILE A 284 -3.30 40.86 -0.74
C ILE A 284 -4.42 41.87 -0.99
N SER A 285 -5.05 41.79 -2.16
CA SER A 285 -6.24 42.56 -2.52
C SER A 285 -7.23 41.69 -3.30
N LYS A 286 -8.52 42.05 -3.25
CA LYS A 286 -9.56 41.36 -4.03
C LYS A 286 -9.21 41.37 -5.51
N ASP A 287 -9.24 40.18 -6.13
CA ASP A 287 -9.04 39.96 -7.57
C ASP A 287 -7.75 40.62 -8.14
N ALA A 288 -6.69 40.67 -7.33
CA ALA A 288 -5.41 41.29 -7.69
C ALA A 288 -5.54 42.75 -8.19
N SER A 289 -6.44 43.54 -7.59
CA SER A 289 -6.71 44.95 -7.95
C SER A 289 -5.75 45.99 -7.32
N GLY A 290 -4.99 45.60 -6.31
CA GLY A 290 -4.05 46.47 -5.59
C GLY A 290 -2.73 46.75 -6.31
N PRO A 291 -1.87 47.62 -5.74
CA PRO A 291 -0.52 47.85 -6.25
C PRO A 291 0.36 46.59 -6.12
N ASN A 292 1.47 46.55 -6.87
CA ASN A 292 2.41 45.42 -6.91
C ASN A 292 1.75 44.10 -7.35
N LYS A 293 1.12 44.13 -8.53
CA LYS A 293 0.53 42.97 -9.18
C LYS A 293 1.60 42.07 -9.79
N PHE A 294 1.49 40.78 -9.54
CA PHE A 294 2.32 39.73 -10.11
C PHE A 294 1.50 38.87 -11.09
N PHE A 295 2.19 38.27 -12.05
CA PHE A 295 1.62 37.41 -13.06
C PHE A 295 2.30 36.04 -13.00
N VAL A 296 1.49 34.99 -13.01
CA VAL A 296 1.93 33.60 -13.02
C VAL A 296 1.29 32.89 -14.23
N PRO A 297 1.97 31.90 -14.85
CA PRO A 297 1.51 31.30 -16.10
C PRO A 297 0.12 30.67 -16.00
N HIS A 298 -0.68 30.85 -17.05
CA HIS A 298 -1.92 30.11 -17.21
C HIS A 298 -1.61 28.70 -17.72
N ASN A 299 -2.05 27.70 -16.98
CA ASN A 299 -1.97 26.29 -17.36
C ASN A 299 -3.34 25.59 -17.28
N GLU A 300 -4.40 26.33 -16.90
CA GLU A 300 -5.76 25.84 -16.89
C GLU A 300 -6.73 26.96 -17.31
N GLY A 301 -7.04 27.03 -18.60
CA GLY A 301 -7.82 28.13 -19.18
C GLY A 301 -7.13 29.48 -18.93
N ASN A 302 -7.84 30.41 -18.27
CA ASN A 302 -7.30 31.71 -17.88
C ASN A 302 -6.64 31.71 -16.50
N ASN A 303 -6.57 30.56 -15.82
CA ASN A 303 -6.13 30.47 -14.43
C ASN A 303 -4.80 29.71 -14.32
N THR A 304 -4.18 29.84 -13.15
CA THR A 304 -3.01 29.04 -12.78
C THR A 304 -3.43 27.98 -11.80
N LEU A 305 -3.09 26.73 -12.07
CA LEU A 305 -3.32 25.56 -11.23
C LEU A 305 -1.98 24.99 -10.75
N HIS A 306 -1.89 24.65 -9.47
CA HIS A 306 -0.77 23.93 -8.84
C HIS A 306 0.63 24.53 -9.11
N GLY A 307 0.71 25.86 -9.20
CA GLY A 307 1.97 26.59 -9.35
C GLY A 307 2.42 26.83 -10.79
N GLY A 308 1.62 26.44 -11.79
CA GLY A 308 1.83 26.80 -13.19
C GLY A 308 2.38 25.68 -14.07
N LEU A 309 3.06 26.05 -15.16
CA LEU A 309 3.52 25.12 -16.20
C LEU A 309 4.57 24.12 -15.71
N VAL A 310 5.44 24.56 -14.81
CA VAL A 310 6.51 23.75 -14.19
C VAL A 310 6.49 24.00 -12.69
N GLY A 311 5.40 23.57 -12.05
CA GLY A 311 5.22 23.56 -10.60
C GLY A 311 6.17 22.59 -9.89
N TYR A 312 6.02 22.47 -8.57
CA TYR A 312 6.91 21.65 -7.72
C TYR A 312 6.87 20.16 -8.08
N ASP A 313 5.73 19.70 -8.58
CA ASP A 313 5.44 18.37 -9.08
C ASP A 313 6.25 17.99 -10.33
N ARG A 314 6.60 18.98 -11.16
CA ARG A 314 7.35 18.81 -12.41
C ARG A 314 8.84 19.05 -12.28
N ARG A 315 9.37 19.13 -11.05
CA ARG A 315 10.76 19.47 -10.80
C ARG A 315 11.52 18.33 -10.13
N PRO A 316 12.81 18.15 -10.46
CA PRO A 316 13.67 17.26 -9.69
C PRO A 316 13.96 17.90 -8.32
N TRP A 317 13.69 17.15 -7.25
CA TRP A 317 14.12 17.51 -5.90
C TRP A 317 15.43 16.83 -5.56
N ASN A 318 16.21 17.45 -4.70
CA ASN A 318 17.39 16.83 -4.11
C ASN A 318 16.96 15.82 -3.05
N VAL A 319 17.69 14.71 -2.95
CA VAL A 319 17.57 13.75 -1.84
C VAL A 319 18.59 14.14 -0.78
N ASP A 320 18.14 14.71 0.32
CA ASP A 320 19.04 15.19 1.37
C ASP A 320 19.42 14.05 2.34
N SER A 321 18.49 13.13 2.62
CA SER A 321 18.74 11.99 3.52
C SER A 321 17.74 10.85 3.30
N VAL A 322 18.20 9.60 3.46
CA VAL A 322 17.35 8.40 3.46
C VAL A 322 17.72 7.53 4.67
N THR A 323 16.70 7.01 5.36
CA THR A 323 16.82 6.00 6.42
C THR A 323 15.87 4.83 6.12
N ALA A 324 15.87 3.79 6.96
CA ALA A 324 14.91 2.69 6.81
C ALA A 324 13.43 3.13 6.78
N HIS A 325 13.10 4.24 7.43
CA HIS A 325 11.73 4.65 7.73
C HIS A 325 11.45 6.13 7.43
N SER A 326 12.37 6.84 6.77
CA SER A 326 12.18 8.24 6.42
C SER A 326 13.05 8.67 5.23
N VAL A 327 12.53 9.59 4.42
CA VAL A 327 13.26 10.27 3.34
C VAL A 327 13.02 11.78 3.42
N THR A 328 14.07 12.56 3.17
CA THR A 328 14.02 14.02 3.12
C THR A 328 14.39 14.51 1.73
N PHE A 329 13.54 15.36 1.17
CA PHE A 329 13.75 16.03 -0.10
C PHE A 329 13.89 17.55 0.09
N SER A 330 14.66 18.20 -0.78
CA SER A 330 14.70 19.66 -0.86
C SER A 330 14.60 20.22 -2.27
N LEU A 331 14.00 21.40 -2.38
CA LEU A 331 13.88 22.16 -3.61
C LEU A 331 14.26 23.62 -3.33
N ILE A 332 15.13 24.17 -4.18
CA ILE A 332 15.35 25.61 -4.26
C ILE A 332 14.55 26.12 -5.45
N ASP A 333 13.68 27.08 -5.18
CA ASP A 333 12.81 27.72 -6.14
C ASP A 333 13.18 29.20 -6.30
N PRO A 334 14.04 29.55 -7.27
CA PRO A 334 14.56 30.91 -7.42
C PRO A 334 13.47 31.96 -7.61
N SER A 335 13.73 33.19 -7.17
CA SER A 335 12.86 34.33 -7.44
C SER A 335 12.58 34.49 -8.94
N GLY A 336 11.31 34.73 -9.29
CA GLY A 336 10.83 34.86 -10.66
C GLY A 336 10.44 33.53 -11.32
N THR A 337 10.73 32.38 -10.71
CA THR A 337 10.30 31.07 -11.23
C THR A 337 8.78 31.00 -11.25
N GLN A 338 8.21 30.63 -12.40
CA GLN A 338 6.76 30.67 -12.66
C GLN A 338 6.12 32.04 -12.33
N GLY A 339 6.89 33.13 -12.28
CA GLY A 339 6.39 34.48 -11.95
C GLY A 339 6.30 34.81 -10.46
N PHE A 340 6.61 33.88 -9.55
CA PHE A 340 6.55 34.14 -8.10
C PHE A 340 7.79 34.91 -7.60
N PRO A 341 7.62 36.00 -6.82
CA PRO A 341 8.75 36.76 -6.27
C PRO A 341 9.43 35.99 -5.13
N GLY A 342 10.70 36.30 -4.86
CA GLY A 342 11.46 35.72 -3.75
C GLY A 342 11.90 34.28 -4.01
N THR A 343 13.14 33.98 -3.63
CA THR A 343 13.66 32.61 -3.65
C THR A 343 13.09 31.85 -2.46
N VAL A 344 12.54 30.67 -2.70
CA VAL A 344 12.00 29.79 -1.66
C VAL A 344 12.85 28.53 -1.57
N LYS A 345 13.32 28.22 -0.36
CA LYS A 345 13.91 26.90 -0.06
C LYS A 345 12.88 26.07 0.67
N THR A 346 12.49 24.96 0.06
CA THR A 346 11.48 24.04 0.59
C THR A 346 12.14 22.71 0.96
N THR A 347 11.74 22.14 2.10
CA THR A 347 12.14 20.81 2.56
C THR A 347 10.88 20.01 2.87
N VAL A 348 10.82 18.77 2.36
CA VAL A 348 9.74 17.81 2.61
C VAL A 348 10.35 16.59 3.29
N VAL A 349 9.79 16.18 4.41
CA VAL A 349 10.18 14.97 5.14
C VAL A 349 9.00 14.01 5.14
N TYR A 350 9.20 12.83 4.56
CA TYR A 350 8.29 11.70 4.68
C TYR A 350 8.83 10.75 5.75
N THR A 351 7.99 10.36 6.70
CA THR A 351 8.36 9.42 7.77
C THR A 351 7.26 8.38 7.93
N LEU A 352 7.64 7.10 7.90
CA LEU A 352 6.79 6.00 8.33
C LEU A 352 7.04 5.72 9.81
N GLN A 353 5.97 5.74 10.59
CA GLN A 353 5.97 5.39 12.00
C GLN A 353 5.23 4.06 12.20
N SER A 354 5.44 3.42 13.35
CA SER A 354 4.71 2.21 13.72
C SER A 354 3.20 2.39 13.69
N ASN A 355 2.46 1.29 13.54
CA ASN A 355 1.01 1.24 13.35
C ASN A 355 0.54 1.98 12.10
N ALA A 356 1.24 1.76 10.98
CA ALA A 356 0.90 2.23 9.64
C ALA A 356 0.59 3.73 9.61
N LYS A 357 1.48 4.55 10.17
CA LYS A 357 1.34 6.01 10.16
C LYS A 357 2.33 6.62 9.19
N TRP A 358 1.83 7.42 8.27
CA TRP A 358 2.65 8.20 7.35
C TRP A 358 2.59 9.67 7.73
N LYS A 359 3.68 10.19 8.28
CA LYS A 359 3.85 11.62 8.57
C LYS A 359 4.53 12.31 7.39
N ILE A 360 4.01 13.48 7.04
CA ILE A 360 4.56 14.39 6.04
C ILE A 360 4.77 15.74 6.74
N SER A 361 5.98 16.29 6.67
CA SER A 361 6.32 17.62 7.21
C SER A 361 6.95 18.45 6.09
N ILE A 362 6.40 19.62 5.83
CA ILE A 362 6.88 20.55 4.81
C ILE A 362 7.23 21.86 5.47
N LYS A 363 8.46 22.33 5.22
CA LYS A 363 8.94 23.64 5.69
C LYS A 363 9.47 24.43 4.51
N ALA A 364 9.13 25.70 4.43
CA ALA A 364 9.66 26.58 3.41
C ALA A 364 10.06 27.96 3.96
N ASN A 365 11.19 28.47 3.48
CA ASN A 365 11.70 29.79 3.83
C ASN A 365 11.86 30.63 2.57
N ALA A 366 11.28 31.83 2.57
CA ALA A 366 11.32 32.75 1.43
C ALA A 366 12.28 33.91 1.69
N SER A 367 13.03 34.32 0.67
CA SER A 367 13.96 35.46 0.74
C SER A 367 13.26 36.82 0.64
N ALA A 368 11.99 36.85 0.22
CA ALA A 368 11.15 38.02 0.10
C ALA A 368 9.67 37.63 0.28
N PRO A 369 8.75 38.58 0.55
CA PRO A 369 7.32 38.31 0.58
C PRO A 369 6.82 37.59 -0.67
N THR A 370 6.17 36.43 -0.51
CA THR A 370 5.67 35.60 -1.61
C THR A 370 4.52 34.70 -1.14
N PRO A 371 3.53 34.38 -1.99
CA PRO A 371 2.52 33.41 -1.62
C PRO A 371 3.09 32.00 -1.57
N ILE A 372 2.75 31.24 -0.52
CA ILE A 372 3.09 29.81 -0.41
C ILE A 372 1.86 29.05 0.07
N MET A 373 1.46 28.03 -0.68
CA MET A 373 0.46 27.05 -0.26
C MET A 373 0.88 25.72 -0.87
N LEU A 374 1.28 24.77 -0.04
CA LEU A 374 1.81 23.47 -0.48
C LEU A 374 0.89 22.37 0.02
N SER A 375 0.77 21.30 -0.76
CA SER A 375 0.04 20.10 -0.35
C SER A 375 0.59 18.86 -1.07
N GLY A 376 0.25 17.69 -0.56
CA GLY A 376 0.53 16.41 -1.21
C GLY A 376 -0.68 15.94 -2.01
N HIS A 377 -0.51 15.76 -3.32
CA HIS A 377 -1.59 15.47 -4.26
C HIS A 377 -1.76 13.96 -4.48
N HIS A 378 -2.10 13.25 -3.40
CA HIS A 378 -2.17 11.79 -3.38
C HIS A 378 -3.54 11.28 -3.80
N TYR A 379 -3.55 10.40 -4.80
CA TYR A 379 -4.77 9.72 -5.27
C TYR A 379 -4.92 8.38 -4.55
N TRP A 380 -6.00 8.24 -3.79
CA TRP A 380 -6.30 7.09 -2.95
C TRP A 380 -7.42 6.24 -3.55
N ASN A 381 -7.24 4.93 -3.49
CA ASN A 381 -8.35 3.98 -3.50
C ASN A 381 -8.07 2.91 -2.43
N LEU A 382 -8.84 2.94 -1.33
CA LEU A 382 -8.64 2.07 -0.17
C LEU A 382 -8.94 0.59 -0.43
N GLU A 383 -9.45 0.24 -1.61
CA GLU A 383 -9.70 -1.14 -2.05
C GLU A 383 -8.61 -1.62 -3.03
N ALA A 384 -7.73 -0.72 -3.50
CA ALA A 384 -6.75 -1.00 -4.54
C ALA A 384 -7.39 -1.72 -5.75
N TYR A 385 -8.65 -1.39 -6.05
CA TYR A 385 -9.44 -1.96 -7.15
C TYR A 385 -9.64 -3.48 -7.13
N GLN A 386 -9.48 -4.13 -5.97
CA GLN A 386 -9.64 -5.59 -5.86
C GLN A 386 -11.11 -6.01 -5.67
N GLU A 387 -11.96 -5.14 -5.13
CA GLU A 387 -13.39 -5.40 -4.95
C GLU A 387 -14.23 -4.62 -5.95
N THR A 388 -14.18 -3.28 -5.90
CA THR A 388 -14.96 -2.43 -6.82
C THR A 388 -14.07 -1.50 -7.66
N GLN A 389 -14.69 -0.84 -8.64
CA GLN A 389 -14.09 0.18 -9.50
C GLN A 389 -14.53 1.59 -9.13
N ASP A 390 -15.30 1.73 -8.06
CA ASP A 390 -15.98 2.97 -7.68
C ASP A 390 -15.63 3.33 -6.23
N LEU A 391 -16.33 4.34 -5.70
CA LEU A 391 -16.24 4.78 -4.31
C LEU A 391 -17.51 4.48 -3.51
N ASN A 392 -18.36 3.54 -3.96
CA ASN A 392 -19.70 3.34 -3.38
C ASN A 392 -19.66 2.84 -1.94
N ASP A 393 -18.61 2.09 -1.59
CA ASP A 393 -18.39 1.56 -0.25
C ASP A 393 -17.23 2.27 0.47
N HIS A 394 -16.78 3.41 -0.10
CA HIS A 394 -15.92 4.38 0.57
C HIS A 394 -16.78 5.42 1.27
N PHE A 395 -16.43 5.73 2.50
CA PHE A 395 -17.13 6.68 3.34
C PHE A 395 -16.17 7.77 3.79
N MET A 396 -16.71 8.95 4.08
CA MET A 396 -15.97 10.01 4.73
C MET A 396 -16.77 10.73 5.81
N GLU A 397 -16.05 11.23 6.81
CA GLU A 397 -16.59 12.02 7.91
C GLU A 397 -15.56 13.07 8.36
N PHE A 398 -15.99 14.32 8.49
CA PHE A 398 -15.17 15.41 9.03
C PHE A 398 -16.01 16.61 9.47
N GLN A 399 -15.48 17.38 10.43
CA GLN A 399 -16.18 18.54 11.01
C GLN A 399 -15.88 19.82 10.22
N ALA A 400 -16.63 20.01 9.13
CA ALA A 400 -16.65 21.23 8.35
C ALA A 400 -18.10 21.61 8.02
N SER A 401 -18.58 22.71 8.59
CA SER A 401 -19.90 23.26 8.30
C SER A 401 -19.95 24.09 7.03
N ARG A 402 -18.79 24.39 6.43
CA ARG A 402 -18.67 25.29 5.28
C ARG A 402 -17.63 24.81 4.27
N TRP A 403 -17.84 25.18 3.01
CA TRP A 403 -16.84 25.02 1.95
C TRP A 403 -16.63 26.35 1.19
N VAL A 404 -15.49 26.49 0.52
CA VAL A 404 -15.19 27.65 -0.32
C VAL A 404 -16.04 27.61 -1.58
N ALA A 405 -16.93 28.59 -1.75
CA ALA A 405 -17.77 28.70 -2.93
C ALA A 405 -16.92 29.07 -4.15
N THR A 406 -17.20 28.42 -5.28
CA THR A 406 -16.49 28.64 -6.55
C THR A 406 -17.46 28.99 -7.67
N ASP A 407 -16.96 29.63 -8.72
CA ASP A 407 -17.68 29.78 -9.97
C ASP A 407 -17.62 28.49 -10.83
N GLY A 408 -18.22 28.54 -12.02
CA GLY A 408 -18.28 27.39 -12.93
C GLY A 408 -16.92 26.91 -13.46
N ALA A 409 -15.86 27.73 -13.33
CA ALA A 409 -14.48 27.37 -13.66
C ALA A 409 -13.68 26.97 -12.40
N LEU A 410 -14.37 26.67 -11.29
CA LEU A 410 -13.80 26.27 -10.01
C LEU A 410 -12.94 27.36 -9.34
N ILE A 411 -13.16 28.64 -9.69
CA ILE A 411 -12.42 29.74 -9.07
C ILE A 411 -13.17 30.28 -7.85
N PRO A 412 -12.51 30.40 -6.67
CA PRO A 412 -13.13 30.89 -5.45
C PRO A 412 -13.75 32.28 -5.59
N THR A 413 -14.99 32.44 -5.11
CA THR A 413 -15.71 33.73 -5.12
C THR A 413 -15.37 34.60 -3.91
N GLY A 414 -14.72 34.01 -2.90
CA GLY A 414 -14.44 34.61 -1.59
C GLY A 414 -15.53 34.36 -0.55
N GLN A 415 -16.57 33.60 -0.89
CA GLN A 415 -17.64 33.21 0.02
C GLN A 415 -17.42 31.81 0.60
N LEU A 416 -17.92 31.59 1.82
CA LEU A 416 -18.03 30.27 2.44
C LEU A 416 -19.50 29.84 2.46
N SER A 417 -19.84 28.79 1.71
CA SER A 417 -21.19 28.24 1.63
C SER A 417 -21.45 27.22 2.74
N SER A 418 -22.65 27.20 3.32
CA SER A 418 -23.05 26.21 4.34
C SER A 418 -23.33 24.85 3.72
N VAL A 419 -22.81 23.78 4.34
CA VAL A 419 -23.10 22.37 4.00
C VAL A 419 -24.56 21.96 4.25
N ASP A 420 -25.30 22.71 5.08
CA ASP A 420 -26.64 22.32 5.52
C ASP A 420 -27.58 22.06 4.34
N LYS A 421 -28.24 20.88 4.37
CA LYS A 421 -29.19 20.43 3.34
C LYS A 421 -28.58 20.35 1.93
N THR A 422 -27.28 20.10 1.83
CA THR A 422 -26.59 19.89 0.55
C THR A 422 -25.88 18.53 0.52
N PRO A 423 -25.51 18.02 -0.67
CA PRO A 423 -24.62 16.87 -0.81
C PRO A 423 -23.24 17.08 -0.18
N MET A 424 -22.86 18.31 0.17
CA MET A 424 -21.56 18.66 0.75
C MET A 424 -21.46 18.36 2.26
N ASP A 425 -22.55 17.94 2.91
CA ASP A 425 -22.56 17.69 4.36
C ASP A 425 -21.97 16.31 4.72
N PHE A 426 -20.70 16.30 5.11
CA PHE A 426 -19.98 15.12 5.60
C PHE A 426 -19.68 15.22 7.11
N ARG A 427 -20.41 16.07 7.85
CA ARG A 427 -20.31 16.12 9.33
C ARG A 427 -20.79 14.84 10.00
N ARG A 428 -21.54 14.02 9.26
CA ARG A 428 -21.87 12.63 9.59
C ARG A 428 -21.34 11.73 8.48
N ALA A 429 -20.84 10.56 8.87
CA ALA A 429 -20.45 9.50 7.95
C ALA A 429 -21.49 9.27 6.85
N LYS A 430 -21.05 9.32 5.59
CA LYS A 430 -21.83 8.85 4.45
C LYS A 430 -20.93 8.36 3.33
N SER A 431 -21.50 7.54 2.45
CA SER A 431 -20.81 7.02 1.27
C SER A 431 -20.46 8.14 0.31
N ILE A 432 -19.21 8.15 -0.17
CA ILE A 432 -18.69 9.11 -1.14
C ILE A 432 -19.33 8.83 -2.49
N GLY A 433 -19.17 7.62 -3.03
CA GLY A 433 -19.66 7.25 -4.36
C GLY A 433 -21.17 7.41 -4.50
N ARG A 434 -21.94 7.01 -3.48
CA ARG A 434 -23.41 7.16 -3.52
C ARG A 434 -23.88 8.61 -3.37
N SER A 435 -23.02 9.51 -2.88
CA SER A 435 -23.34 10.94 -2.80
C SER A 435 -23.07 11.69 -4.11
N ILE A 436 -22.20 11.16 -4.98
CA ILE A 436 -21.79 11.79 -6.25
C ILE A 436 -22.99 12.17 -7.14
N PRO A 437 -23.98 11.29 -7.41
CA PRO A 437 -25.11 11.65 -8.27
C PRO A 437 -25.93 12.83 -7.77
N SER A 438 -25.93 13.09 -6.45
CA SER A 438 -26.67 14.19 -5.85
C SER A 438 -26.05 15.56 -6.16
N THR A 439 -24.83 15.61 -6.69
CA THR A 439 -24.18 16.89 -7.06
C THR A 439 -24.53 17.36 -8.46
N ALA A 440 -25.16 16.53 -9.30
CA ALA A 440 -25.43 16.82 -10.70
C ALA A 440 -26.34 18.03 -10.94
N SER A 441 -27.25 18.34 -10.01
CA SER A 441 -28.24 19.42 -10.17
C SER A 441 -27.79 20.79 -9.63
N GLY A 442 -26.65 20.87 -8.92
CA GLY A 442 -26.26 22.06 -8.17
C GLY A 442 -24.91 22.68 -8.53
N GLN A 443 -24.27 22.24 -9.63
CA GLN A 443 -22.96 22.73 -10.09
C GLN A 443 -21.89 22.75 -8.98
N PHE A 444 -21.92 21.78 -8.07
CA PHE A 444 -21.05 21.81 -6.88
C PHE A 444 -19.55 21.70 -7.22
N CYS A 445 -19.17 21.04 -8.31
CA CYS A 445 -17.78 20.89 -8.75
C CYS A 445 -17.50 21.58 -10.10
N GLY A 446 -18.24 22.64 -10.42
CA GLY A 446 -18.07 23.41 -11.65
C GLY A 446 -19.08 23.06 -12.75
N THR A 447 -19.00 23.79 -13.87
CA THR A 447 -19.96 23.68 -14.97
C THR A 447 -19.90 22.30 -15.62
N GLY A 448 -21.02 21.57 -15.62
CA GLY A 448 -21.11 20.24 -16.23
C GLY A 448 -20.40 19.13 -15.45
N CYS A 449 -19.87 19.44 -14.27
CA CYS A 449 -19.20 18.46 -13.41
C CYS A 449 -20.20 17.75 -12.49
N VAL A 450 -19.97 16.45 -12.29
CA VAL A 450 -20.61 15.61 -11.28
C VAL A 450 -19.51 15.03 -10.39
N GLY A 451 -19.75 14.92 -9.10
CA GLY A 451 -18.76 14.59 -8.08
C GLY A 451 -18.37 15.76 -7.19
N PHE A 452 -17.21 15.66 -6.56
CA PHE A 452 -16.64 16.65 -5.64
C PHE A 452 -15.29 17.12 -6.17
N ASP A 453 -15.05 18.43 -6.11
CA ASP A 453 -13.75 19.07 -6.32
C ASP A 453 -13.77 20.39 -5.52
N ASN A 454 -13.75 20.26 -4.19
CA ASN A 454 -14.11 21.36 -3.30
C ASN A 454 -13.20 21.44 -2.07
N CYS A 455 -13.02 22.66 -1.56
CA CYS A 455 -12.25 22.97 -0.38
C CYS A 455 -13.18 23.18 0.83
N TRP A 456 -13.19 22.25 1.78
CA TRP A 456 -13.95 22.39 3.02
C TRP A 456 -13.10 23.12 4.08
N ALA A 457 -13.72 24.09 4.76
CA ALA A 457 -13.09 24.81 5.87
C ALA A 457 -13.44 24.10 7.19
N PHE A 458 -12.43 23.63 7.93
CA PHE A 458 -12.67 22.97 9.21
C PHE A 458 -13.31 23.93 10.22
N ASP A 459 -14.27 23.43 11.00
CA ASP A 459 -14.94 24.24 12.04
C ASP A 459 -14.00 24.57 13.20
N HIS A 460 -13.10 23.65 13.51
CA HIS A 460 -12.15 23.73 14.61
C HIS A 460 -10.75 23.31 14.16
N PRO A 461 -10.04 24.15 13.38
CA PRO A 461 -8.68 23.84 12.97
C PRO A 461 -7.78 23.81 14.21
N ASN A 462 -7.24 22.63 14.54
CA ASN A 462 -6.39 22.46 15.71
C ASN A 462 -5.32 21.40 15.48
N SER A 463 -4.10 21.86 15.23
CA SER A 463 -2.91 21.03 15.02
C SER A 463 -2.53 20.14 16.21
N LYS A 464 -3.12 20.36 17.40
CA LYS A 464 -2.83 19.59 18.62
C LYS A 464 -3.96 18.63 19.02
N SER A 465 -5.01 18.52 18.23
CA SER A 465 -6.12 17.62 18.50
C SER A 465 -5.67 16.16 18.48
N LYS A 466 -6.15 15.35 19.44
CA LYS A 466 -6.03 13.89 19.40
C LYS A 466 -7.09 13.22 18.51
N LYS A 467 -8.08 13.98 18.07
CA LYS A 467 -9.09 13.51 17.10
C LYS A 467 -8.62 13.83 15.68
N PRO A 468 -8.84 12.94 14.70
CA PRO A 468 -8.55 13.25 13.31
C PRO A 468 -9.37 14.45 12.83
N ALA A 469 -8.79 15.24 11.94
CA ALA A 469 -9.50 16.31 11.24
C ALA A 469 -10.50 15.73 10.22
N ALA A 470 -10.15 14.61 9.59
CA ALA A 470 -11.01 13.87 8.69
C ALA A 470 -10.72 12.36 8.73
N SER A 471 -11.76 11.56 8.50
CA SER A 471 -11.69 10.10 8.44
C SER A 471 -12.29 9.61 7.12
N PHE A 472 -11.61 8.64 6.49
CA PHE A 472 -12.01 8.00 5.24
C PHE A 472 -11.86 6.48 5.39
N TRP A 473 -12.80 5.68 4.93
CA TRP A 473 -12.67 4.22 5.02
C TRP A 473 -13.40 3.51 3.90
N SER A 474 -13.00 2.28 3.61
CA SER A 474 -13.79 1.34 2.79
C SER A 474 -14.32 0.21 3.66
N THR A 475 -15.61 -0.10 3.54
CA THR A 475 -16.20 -1.27 4.23
C THR A 475 -15.80 -2.60 3.56
N ASN A 476 -15.43 -2.57 2.27
CA ASN A 476 -15.04 -3.77 1.53
C ASN A 476 -13.64 -4.24 1.94
N SER A 477 -12.64 -3.37 1.83
CA SER A 477 -11.27 -3.71 2.26
C SER A 477 -11.12 -3.67 3.79
N GLY A 478 -11.97 -2.89 4.46
CA GLY A 478 -11.85 -2.59 5.88
C GLY A 478 -10.72 -1.61 6.20
N ILE A 479 -10.03 -1.04 5.21
CA ILE A 479 -8.97 -0.05 5.45
C ILE A 479 -9.62 1.28 5.83
N LYS A 480 -9.15 1.87 6.93
CA LYS A 480 -9.49 3.21 7.40
C LYS A 480 -8.25 4.10 7.41
N LEU A 481 -8.42 5.33 6.92
CA LEU A 481 -7.47 6.42 6.94
C LEU A 481 -8.01 7.54 7.84
N ASP A 482 -7.28 7.84 8.91
CA ASP A 482 -7.49 9.01 9.76
C ASP A 482 -6.43 10.08 9.47
N VAL A 483 -6.86 11.30 9.13
CA VAL A 483 -5.98 12.43 8.77
C VAL A 483 -5.88 13.40 9.94
N PHE A 484 -4.66 13.66 10.39
CA PHE A 484 -4.32 14.68 11.38
C PHE A 484 -3.51 15.76 10.69
N THR A 485 -3.87 17.03 10.80
CA THR A 485 -3.15 18.11 10.10
C THR A 485 -3.21 19.43 10.86
N ASP A 486 -2.21 20.29 10.62
CA ASP A 486 -2.20 21.69 11.06
C ASP A 486 -2.88 22.65 10.08
N GLN A 487 -3.33 22.14 8.94
CA GLN A 487 -4.01 22.91 7.92
C GLN A 487 -5.45 23.24 8.31
N ILE A 488 -5.95 24.35 7.76
CA ILE A 488 -7.27 24.90 8.12
C ILE A 488 -8.39 24.39 7.21
N ALA A 489 -8.04 23.71 6.12
CA ALA A 489 -8.98 23.24 5.12
C ALA A 489 -8.54 21.91 4.50
N LEU A 490 -9.45 21.31 3.75
CA LEU A 490 -9.27 20.06 3.04
C LEU A 490 -9.86 20.16 1.64
N GLN A 491 -9.04 20.05 0.60
CA GLN A 491 -9.54 19.78 -0.75
C GLN A 491 -9.88 18.30 -0.85
N VAL A 492 -11.06 18.01 -1.38
CA VAL A 492 -11.45 16.66 -1.76
C VAL A 492 -11.85 16.64 -3.23
N TYR A 493 -11.18 15.80 -4.01
CA TYR A 493 -11.49 15.57 -5.42
C TYR A 493 -11.80 14.09 -5.67
N THR A 494 -12.92 13.81 -6.31
CA THR A 494 -13.37 12.43 -6.61
C THR A 494 -13.09 12.01 -8.04
N CYS A 495 -11.94 12.39 -8.60
CA CYS A 495 -11.48 11.90 -9.91
C CYS A 495 -12.51 12.08 -11.04
N ASN A 496 -13.20 13.22 -11.07
CA ASN A 496 -14.37 13.45 -11.91
C ASN A 496 -14.08 13.37 -13.42
N GLY A 497 -12.84 13.63 -13.84
CA GLY A 497 -12.42 13.64 -15.25
C GLY A 497 -11.08 12.95 -15.50
N ILE A 498 -10.74 11.91 -14.73
CA ILE A 498 -9.48 11.18 -14.90
C ILE A 498 -9.48 10.25 -16.12
N PHE A 499 -10.66 9.78 -16.54
CA PHE A 499 -10.78 8.88 -17.68
C PHE A 499 -10.89 9.67 -18.98
N ASN A 500 -9.99 9.35 -19.91
CA ASN A 500 -10.03 9.82 -21.28
C ASN A 500 -10.00 8.59 -22.21
N PRO A 501 -11.02 8.36 -23.06
CA PRO A 501 -11.04 7.21 -23.96
C PRO A 501 -9.95 7.26 -25.04
N ASP A 502 -9.50 8.45 -25.45
CA ASP A 502 -8.43 8.64 -26.43
C ASP A 502 -7.04 8.51 -25.78
N LEU A 503 -6.95 8.76 -24.48
CA LEU A 503 -5.71 8.70 -23.71
C LEU A 503 -5.88 8.00 -22.36
N PRO A 504 -6.27 6.72 -22.33
CA PRO A 504 -6.58 6.06 -21.08
C PRO A 504 -5.29 5.83 -20.28
N ILE A 505 -5.42 5.98 -18.96
CA ILE A 505 -4.33 5.84 -18.01
C ILE A 505 -4.37 4.41 -17.44
N PRO A 506 -3.39 3.55 -17.79
CA PRO A 506 -3.37 2.18 -17.29
C PRO A 506 -3.13 2.19 -15.79
N ARG A 507 -3.80 1.28 -15.08
CA ARG A 507 -3.54 1.07 -13.67
C ARG A 507 -2.16 0.48 -13.46
N LYS A 508 -1.66 0.59 -12.23
CA LYS A 508 -0.52 -0.22 -11.79
C LYS A 508 -0.86 -1.70 -11.87
N ARG A 509 0.15 -2.55 -12.07
CA ARG A 509 0.00 -4.03 -12.05
C ARG A 509 -0.61 -4.53 -10.74
N SER A 510 -0.25 -3.91 -9.61
CA SER A 510 -0.82 -4.21 -8.28
C SER A 510 -2.31 -3.91 -8.16
N GLN A 511 -2.88 -3.18 -9.12
CA GLN A 511 -4.26 -2.72 -9.19
C GLN A 511 -4.99 -3.25 -10.44
N GLY A 512 -4.47 -4.33 -11.04
CA GLY A 512 -5.07 -5.02 -12.19
C GLY A 512 -4.67 -4.47 -13.56
N GLY A 513 -3.69 -3.57 -13.65
CA GLY A 513 -3.11 -3.14 -14.92
C GLY A 513 -2.20 -4.18 -15.57
N PRO A 514 -1.74 -3.95 -16.82
CA PRO A 514 -1.95 -2.74 -17.62
C PRO A 514 -3.24 -2.74 -18.46
N THR A 515 -4.03 -3.82 -18.42
CA THR A 515 -5.25 -3.99 -19.25
C THR A 515 -6.50 -3.34 -18.64
N LYS A 516 -6.40 -2.81 -17.42
CA LYS A 516 -7.41 -2.02 -16.73
C LYS A 516 -6.93 -0.58 -16.60
N PHE A 517 -7.86 0.37 -16.58
CA PHE A 517 -7.60 1.81 -16.59
C PHE A 517 -8.27 2.49 -15.41
N TYR A 518 -7.71 3.59 -14.90
CA TYR A 518 -8.40 4.40 -13.89
C TYR A 518 -9.63 5.04 -14.53
N ASP A 519 -10.77 4.96 -13.84
CA ASP A 519 -12.05 5.45 -14.34
C ASP A 519 -12.50 6.70 -13.56
N ASN A 520 -13.45 7.46 -14.09
CA ASN A 520 -14.06 8.58 -13.37
C ASN A 520 -14.68 8.07 -12.06
N HIS A 521 -14.58 8.87 -11.00
CA HIS A 521 -15.13 8.53 -9.68
C HIS A 521 -14.57 7.26 -9.05
N SER A 522 -13.40 6.81 -9.51
CA SER A 522 -12.75 5.57 -9.03
C SER A 522 -11.68 5.82 -7.96
N CYS A 523 -11.43 7.08 -7.60
CA CYS A 523 -10.42 7.48 -6.63
C CYS A 523 -10.79 8.77 -5.91
N LEU A 524 -10.10 8.97 -4.79
CA LEU A 524 -10.25 10.11 -3.91
C LEU A 524 -8.90 10.80 -3.77
N VAL A 525 -8.84 12.11 -3.99
CA VAL A 525 -7.69 12.94 -3.63
C VAL A 525 -8.05 13.72 -2.37
N ILE A 526 -7.10 13.78 -1.44
CA ILE A 526 -7.24 14.49 -0.17
C ILE A 526 -6.03 15.39 0.01
N GLU A 527 -6.23 16.70 -0.09
CA GLU A 527 -5.18 17.70 0.04
C GLU A 527 -5.45 18.50 1.31
N ALA A 528 -4.67 18.26 2.37
CA ALA A 528 -4.70 19.14 3.52
C ALA A 528 -4.03 20.46 3.12
N GLU A 529 -4.76 21.58 3.17
CA GLU A 529 -4.25 22.86 2.68
C GLU A 529 -4.94 24.06 3.34
N SER A 530 -4.57 25.26 2.90
CA SER A 530 -5.25 26.49 3.29
C SER A 530 -6.49 26.72 2.40
N LEU A 531 -7.27 27.77 2.68
CA LEU A 531 -8.38 28.15 1.81
C LEU A 531 -7.88 28.55 0.42
N ILE A 532 -8.45 27.93 -0.61
CA ILE A 532 -8.07 28.12 -2.01
C ILE A 532 -8.26 29.57 -2.46
N ASP A 533 -7.32 30.06 -3.27
CA ASP A 533 -7.25 31.45 -3.80
C ASP A 533 -7.43 32.57 -2.74
N ALA A 534 -7.16 32.35 -1.45
CA ALA A 534 -7.32 33.40 -0.44
C ALA A 534 -6.38 34.60 -0.65
N ILE A 535 -5.30 34.44 -1.43
CA ILE A 535 -4.44 35.53 -1.94
C ILE A 535 -5.17 36.54 -2.83
N ASN A 536 -6.35 36.21 -3.36
CA ASN A 536 -7.22 37.09 -4.12
C ASN A 536 -8.57 37.33 -3.45
N ASN A 537 -8.79 36.77 -2.25
CA ASN A 537 -10.05 36.83 -1.53
C ASN A 537 -9.81 37.26 -0.07
N PRO A 538 -9.45 38.55 0.17
CA PRO A 538 -9.11 39.05 1.51
C PRO A 538 -10.24 38.89 2.55
N GLU A 539 -11.48 38.73 2.08
CA GLU A 539 -12.66 38.48 2.91
C GLU A 539 -12.57 37.17 3.70
N LEU A 540 -11.79 36.21 3.19
CA LEU A 540 -11.48 34.94 3.88
C LEU A 540 -10.51 35.14 5.06
N LYS A 541 -9.86 36.31 5.17
CA LYS A 541 -8.96 36.70 6.28
C LYS A 541 -7.80 35.73 6.51
N VAL A 542 -7.32 35.08 5.46
CA VAL A 542 -6.15 34.20 5.51
C VAL A 542 -4.95 34.90 4.90
N ASN A 543 -3.87 35.01 5.66
CA ASN A 543 -2.60 35.51 5.14
C ASN A 543 -1.75 34.35 4.59
N GLN A 544 -1.73 34.20 3.27
CA GLN A 544 -0.88 33.23 2.56
C GLN A 544 0.46 33.81 2.09
N ILE A 545 0.81 35.05 2.47
CA ILE A 545 2.10 35.65 2.15
C ILE A 545 3.13 35.31 3.24
N TYR A 546 4.19 34.63 2.84
CA TYR A 546 5.32 34.22 3.68
C TYR A 546 6.58 34.98 3.29
N GLY A 547 7.60 35.00 4.14
CA GLY A 547 8.79 35.84 3.94
C GLY A 547 9.92 35.51 4.91
N PRO A 548 10.99 36.33 4.93
CA PRO A 548 12.17 36.08 5.76
C PRO A 548 11.88 35.94 7.27
N THR A 549 10.83 36.60 7.75
CA THR A 549 10.42 36.63 9.16
C THR A 549 9.24 35.70 9.48
N ARG A 550 8.62 35.08 8.47
CA ARG A 550 7.46 34.20 8.62
C ARG A 550 7.67 32.94 7.78
N PRO A 551 8.28 31.88 8.35
CA PRO A 551 8.47 30.62 7.66
C PRO A 551 7.12 29.93 7.40
N TYR A 552 7.05 29.16 6.33
CA TYR A 552 5.94 28.26 6.04
C TYR A 552 6.15 26.93 6.76
N VAL A 553 5.10 26.42 7.40
CA VAL A 553 5.06 25.10 8.02
C VAL A 553 3.74 24.45 7.64
N TRP A 554 3.82 23.16 7.31
CA TRP A 554 2.69 22.31 7.01
C TRP A 554 3.03 20.91 7.53
N GLU A 555 2.10 20.31 8.27
CA GLU A 555 2.23 18.95 8.77
C GLU A 555 0.92 18.17 8.59
N ALA A 556 1.06 16.93 8.13
CA ALA A 556 -0.03 15.98 8.13
C ALA A 556 0.45 14.59 8.57
N THR A 557 -0.39 13.84 9.26
CA THR A 557 -0.21 12.42 9.55
C THR A 557 -1.42 11.66 9.05
N TYR A 558 -1.17 10.70 8.16
CA TYR A 558 -2.13 9.77 7.60
C TYR A 558 -1.99 8.46 8.38
N ALA A 559 -2.92 8.18 9.30
CA ALA A 559 -2.90 7.02 10.16
C ALA A 559 -3.84 5.94 9.62
N PHE A 560 -3.30 4.76 9.31
CA PHE A 560 -4.07 3.66 8.76
C PHE A 560 -4.41 2.63 9.82
N SER A 561 -5.63 2.11 9.75
CA SER A 561 -6.14 1.06 10.62
C SER A 561 -7.13 0.17 9.86
N THR A 562 -7.60 -0.89 10.51
CA THR A 562 -8.70 -1.72 10.00
C THR A 562 -9.96 -1.50 10.82
N LEU A 563 -11.13 -1.49 10.16
CA LEU A 563 -12.45 -1.36 10.79
C LEU A 563 -12.80 -2.53 11.73
#